data_AF-A0A849ZIR5-F1
#
_entry.id   AF-A0A849ZIR5-F1
#
_cell.length_a   1.000
_cell.length_b   1.000
_cell.length_c   1.000
_cell.angle_alpha   90.00
_cell.angle_beta   90.00
_cell.angle_gamma   90.00
#
_symmetry.space_group_name_H-M   'P 1'
#
loop_
_entity.id
_entity.type
_entity.pdbx_description
1 polymer ?
#
loop_
_entity_poly.entity_id
_entity_poly.type
_entity_poly.pdbx_seq_one_letter_code
_entity_poly.pdbx_strand_id
1 'polypeptide(L)'
;MRASTWLMVASVATAVACANGDIEQGGPSIRTASAPHLGPASVDDPIMPLPEKLTLDERKVELGSKLFRDPILARDKDATCLTCHPFGRGGVDGAPKPQLPGKEAMTVNTPTIFNVGLNYRQHWNGRFETLEAQLDAPILNPRVMNMTYPEVVSRLSASPEYAARFLAIYPDGVTEKNFRETLAEYERSLITPRSPFDRFLAGDPEAIDDRVRKGYALFKSHGCISCHQGV
;
A
#
# COMPACT_ATOMS: atom_id res chain seq x y z
N MET A 1 70.19 22.21 -48.88
CA MET A 1 70.22 21.67 -50.25
C MET A 1 69.31 20.45 -50.30
N ARG A 2 68.33 20.44 -51.23
CA ARG A 2 67.36 19.38 -51.56
C ARG A 2 66.32 19.09 -50.47
N ALA A 3 65.05 18.78 -50.74
CA ALA A 3 64.15 18.91 -51.87
C ALA A 3 62.81 18.31 -51.38
N SER A 4 61.67 18.95 -51.71
CA SER A 4 60.47 18.28 -52.28
C SER A 4 59.66 17.33 -51.35
N THR A 5 58.34 17.33 -51.26
CA THR A 5 57.15 17.98 -51.85
C THR A 5 56.00 17.55 -50.91
N TRP A 6 54.80 18.14 -50.93
CA TRP A 6 53.52 17.41 -51.02
C TRP A 6 52.35 18.42 -51.01
N LEU A 7 51.76 18.51 -52.20
CA LEU A 7 50.40 18.87 -52.60
C LEU A 7 49.63 20.04 -51.94
N MET A 8 49.41 21.06 -52.76
CA MET A 8 48.20 21.87 -52.77
C MET A 8 46.99 21.02 -53.17
N VAL A 9 45.89 21.18 -52.44
CA VAL A 9 44.54 20.88 -52.94
C VAL A 9 43.73 22.18 -52.85
N ALA A 10 43.37 22.71 -54.01
CA ALA A 10 42.38 23.76 -54.17
C ALA A 10 41.10 23.13 -54.69
N SER A 11 39.94 23.51 -54.14
CA SER A 11 38.61 23.48 -54.79
C SER A 11 37.63 24.17 -53.84
N VAL A 12 37.36 25.47 -54.06
CA VAL A 12 36.21 26.01 -54.81
C VAL A 12 34.89 25.71 -54.11
N ALA A 13 34.37 26.74 -53.46
CA ALA A 13 33.02 26.84 -52.96
C ALA A 13 32.02 26.98 -54.12
N THR A 14 30.98 26.17 -54.13
CA THR A 14 29.76 26.40 -54.89
C THR A 14 28.57 26.44 -53.92
N ALA A 15 28.00 27.63 -53.78
CA ALA A 15 26.69 27.82 -53.17
C ALA A 15 25.63 27.28 -54.13
N VAL A 16 24.76 26.39 -53.65
CA VAL A 16 23.52 26.01 -54.34
C VAL A 16 22.37 26.35 -53.40
N ALA A 17 21.57 27.31 -53.84
CA ALA A 17 20.36 27.77 -53.16
C ALA A 17 19.19 26.79 -53.37
N CYS A 18 18.29 26.81 -52.40
CA CYS A 18 17.15 25.93 -52.21
C CYS A 18 16.21 25.83 -53.44
N ALA A 19 15.75 24.61 -53.72
CA ALA A 19 14.51 24.37 -54.43
C ALA A 19 13.58 23.57 -53.50
N ASN A 20 12.42 24.16 -53.20
CA ASN A 20 11.33 23.52 -52.47
C ASN A 20 10.78 22.37 -53.32
N GLY A 21 10.87 21.15 -52.80
CA GLY A 21 10.25 19.96 -53.38
C GLY A 21 9.28 19.37 -52.37
N ASP A 22 8.00 19.40 -52.73
CA ASP A 22 6.91 18.77 -52.00
C ASP A 22 7.08 17.24 -51.99
N ILE A 23 7.31 16.67 -50.81
CA ILE A 23 7.20 15.22 -50.59
C ILE A 23 5.85 14.99 -49.91
N GLU A 24 4.84 14.59 -50.67
CA GLU A 24 3.63 13.96 -50.14
C GLU A 24 4.02 12.65 -49.45
N GLN A 25 4.00 12.65 -48.12
CA GLN A 25 4.03 11.42 -47.32
C GLN A 25 2.59 10.98 -47.03
N GLY A 26 2.08 10.09 -47.88
CA GLY A 26 0.88 9.29 -47.60
C GLY A 26 1.16 8.24 -46.54
N GLY A 27 1.19 8.64 -45.26
CA GLY A 27 1.10 7.72 -44.12
C GLY A 27 -0.36 7.55 -43.68
N PRO A 28 -0.76 6.37 -43.17
CA PRO A 28 -2.12 6.19 -42.68
C PRO A 28 -2.38 7.16 -41.52
N SER A 29 -3.39 8.02 -41.69
CA SER A 29 -3.88 8.93 -40.66
C SER A 29 -4.31 8.12 -39.44
N ILE A 30 -3.46 8.09 -38.42
CA ILE A 30 -3.88 7.69 -37.08
C ILE A 30 -4.84 8.78 -36.62
N ARG A 31 -6.13 8.48 -36.68
CA ARG A 31 -7.15 9.25 -35.99
C ARG A 31 -6.75 9.30 -34.52
N THR A 32 -6.28 10.47 -34.06
CA THR A 32 -6.20 10.77 -32.64
C THR A 32 -7.63 10.73 -32.11
N ALA A 33 -8.05 9.57 -31.60
CA ALA A 33 -9.26 9.49 -30.81
C ALA A 33 -9.02 10.40 -29.60
N SER A 34 -9.78 11.49 -29.52
CA SER A 34 -9.82 12.33 -28.33
C SER A 34 -10.07 11.42 -27.13
N ALA A 35 -9.23 11.54 -26.10
CA ALA A 35 -9.41 10.81 -24.85
C ALA A 35 -10.85 11.04 -24.37
N PRO A 36 -11.60 9.99 -23.99
CA PRO A 36 -12.96 10.16 -23.52
C PRO A 36 -12.94 11.11 -22.32
N HIS A 37 -13.80 12.11 -22.35
CA HIS A 37 -14.08 12.94 -21.18
C HIS A 37 -14.67 12.00 -20.11
N LEU A 38 -13.83 11.58 -19.18
CA LEU A 38 -14.24 10.86 -17.99
C LEU A 38 -15.04 11.85 -17.14
N GLY A 39 -16.36 11.74 -17.20
CA GLY A 39 -17.26 12.41 -16.26
C GLY A 39 -17.03 11.92 -14.81
N PRO A 40 -17.74 12.49 -13.82
CA PRO A 40 -17.65 12.03 -12.44
C PRO A 40 -17.89 10.51 -12.37
N ALA A 41 -17.13 9.81 -11.51
CA ALA A 41 -17.21 8.36 -11.39
C ALA A 41 -18.67 7.94 -11.15
N SER A 42 -19.24 7.25 -12.13
CA SER A 42 -20.55 6.63 -11.99
C SER A 42 -20.48 5.52 -10.94
N VAL A 43 -21.62 5.17 -10.35
CA VAL A 43 -21.79 4.07 -9.38
C VAL A 43 -21.28 2.70 -9.91
N ASP A 44 -20.98 2.61 -11.21
CA ASP A 44 -20.41 1.44 -11.90
C ASP A 44 -18.88 1.50 -12.11
N ASP A 45 -18.14 2.44 -11.48
CA ASP A 45 -16.68 2.42 -11.58
C ASP A 45 -16.08 1.27 -10.75
N PRO A 46 -15.17 0.46 -11.33
CA PRO A 46 -14.52 -0.63 -10.61
C PRO A 46 -13.61 -0.21 -9.45
N ILE A 47 -13.24 1.07 -9.33
CA ILE A 47 -12.63 1.62 -8.09
C ILE A 47 -13.62 2.55 -7.40
N MET A 48 -13.84 2.30 -6.12
CA MET A 48 -14.65 3.12 -5.23
C MET A 48 -13.76 3.91 -4.27
N PRO A 49 -14.22 5.07 -3.77
CA PRO A 49 -13.48 5.79 -2.73
C PRO A 49 -13.51 5.02 -1.40
N LEU A 50 -12.46 5.17 -0.60
CA LEU A 50 -12.42 4.66 0.76
C LEU A 50 -13.61 5.20 1.59
N PRO A 51 -14.18 4.41 2.51
CA PRO A 51 -15.26 4.88 3.37
C PRO A 51 -14.77 6.00 4.28
N GLU A 52 -15.53 7.10 4.37
CA GLU A 52 -15.15 8.22 5.25
C GLU A 52 -15.32 7.89 6.74
N LYS A 53 -16.21 6.95 7.05
CA LYS A 53 -16.57 6.53 8.41
C LYS A 53 -16.70 5.02 8.46
N LEU A 54 -16.22 4.45 9.56
CA LEU A 54 -16.42 3.05 9.91
C LEU A 54 -17.26 2.98 11.19
N THR A 55 -18.10 1.96 11.29
CA THR A 55 -18.81 1.62 12.53
C THR A 55 -17.99 0.54 13.24
N LEU A 56 -17.24 0.93 14.27
CA LEU A 56 -16.39 0.05 15.07
C LEU A 56 -16.70 0.23 16.57
N ASP A 57 -16.38 -0.76 17.40
CA ASP A 57 -16.45 -0.58 18.86
C ASP A 57 -15.21 0.20 19.33
N GLU A 58 -15.40 1.47 19.67
CA GLU A 58 -14.33 2.38 20.10
C GLU A 58 -13.51 1.83 21.28
N ARG A 59 -14.14 1.06 22.17
CA ARG A 59 -13.44 0.47 23.33
C ARG A 59 -12.46 -0.62 22.88
N LYS A 60 -12.83 -1.42 21.87
CA LYS A 60 -11.94 -2.41 21.25
C LYS A 60 -10.83 -1.72 20.47
N VAL A 61 -11.15 -0.66 19.73
CA VAL A 61 -10.16 0.15 18.99
C VAL A 61 -9.13 0.73 19.95
N GLU A 62 -9.54 1.31 21.08
CA GLU A 62 -8.61 1.85 22.09
C GLU A 62 -7.70 0.76 22.66
N LEU A 63 -8.29 -0.37 23.08
CA LEU A 63 -7.53 -1.48 23.65
C LEU A 63 -6.57 -2.11 22.64
N GLY A 64 -7.02 -2.33 21.41
CA GLY A 64 -6.19 -2.83 20.31
C GLY A 64 -5.07 -1.85 19.97
N SER A 65 -5.35 -0.54 19.99
CA SER A 65 -4.35 0.51 19.80
C SER A 65 -3.25 0.46 20.87
N LYS A 66 -3.62 0.19 22.13
CA LYS A 66 -2.65 -0.03 23.21
C LYS A 66 -1.81 -1.28 22.93
N LEU A 67 -2.45 -2.43 22.67
CA LEU A 67 -1.79 -3.70 22.38
C LEU A 67 -0.81 -3.60 21.19
N PHE A 68 -1.18 -2.90 20.12
CA PHE A 68 -0.37 -2.75 18.91
C PHE A 68 0.98 -2.05 19.16
N ARG A 69 1.06 -1.22 20.22
CA ARG A 69 2.27 -0.49 20.62
C ARG A 69 2.97 -1.09 21.84
N ASP A 70 2.44 -2.16 22.42
CA ASP A 70 2.94 -2.72 23.67
C ASP A 70 3.81 -3.96 23.39
N PRO A 71 5.05 -4.02 23.90
CA PRO A 71 5.93 -5.17 23.73
C PRO A 71 5.47 -6.41 24.50
N ILE A 72 4.38 -6.34 25.28
CA ILE A 72 3.77 -7.48 25.98
C ILE A 72 3.49 -8.67 25.05
N LEU A 73 3.23 -8.42 23.77
CA LEU A 73 2.94 -9.43 22.76
C LEU A 73 4.19 -10.09 22.14
N ALA A 74 5.40 -9.63 22.45
CA ALA A 74 6.64 -10.29 22.06
C ALA A 74 7.19 -11.12 23.23
N ARG A 75 7.70 -12.33 22.97
CA ARG A 75 8.25 -13.22 24.01
C ARG A 75 9.27 -12.50 24.88
N ASP A 76 10.21 -11.83 24.23
CA ASP A 76 11.36 -11.17 24.83
C ASP A 76 11.15 -9.66 25.08
N LYS A 77 9.92 -9.16 24.84
CA LYS A 77 9.56 -7.74 24.93
C LYS A 77 10.45 -6.82 24.07
N ASP A 78 10.95 -7.33 22.96
CA ASP A 78 11.93 -6.71 22.07
C ASP A 78 11.31 -6.08 20.81
N ALA A 79 10.01 -6.30 20.58
CA ALA A 79 9.29 -5.81 19.40
C ALA A 79 7.85 -5.42 19.73
N THR A 80 7.29 -4.56 18.89
CA THR A 80 5.88 -4.18 18.85
C THR A 80 5.41 -4.27 17.41
N CYS A 81 4.10 -4.18 17.15
CA CYS A 81 3.62 -4.12 15.77
C CYS A 81 4.16 -2.88 15.03
N LEU A 82 4.34 -1.76 15.75
CA LEU A 82 4.94 -0.54 15.21
C LEU A 82 6.41 -0.68 14.82
N THR A 83 7.13 -1.69 15.29
CA THR A 83 8.53 -1.92 14.90
C THR A 83 8.63 -2.18 13.39
N CYS A 84 7.68 -2.93 12.82
CA CYS A 84 7.61 -3.22 11.39
C CYS A 84 6.58 -2.34 10.66
N HIS A 85 5.55 -1.86 11.35
CA HIS A 85 4.48 -1.04 10.77
C HIS A 85 4.46 0.42 11.30
N PRO A 86 5.55 1.19 11.15
CA PRO A 86 5.61 2.56 11.67
C PRO A 86 4.71 3.51 10.87
N PHE A 87 3.81 4.20 11.55
CA PHE A 87 2.83 5.09 10.92
C PHE A 87 3.47 6.26 10.15
N GLY A 88 4.56 6.81 10.69
CA GLY A 88 5.30 7.92 10.05
C GLY A 88 6.02 7.55 8.75
N ARG A 89 5.99 6.29 8.33
CA ARG A 89 6.61 5.81 7.08
C ARG A 89 5.63 5.01 6.22
N GLY A 90 4.35 5.38 6.26
CA GLY A 90 3.31 4.72 5.47
C GLY A 90 2.91 3.33 5.99
N GLY A 91 3.17 3.04 7.26
CA GLY A 91 2.83 1.75 7.88
C GLY A 91 3.75 0.61 7.46
N VAL A 92 4.95 0.91 6.96
CA VAL A 92 5.97 -0.05 6.53
C VAL A 92 7.37 0.36 7.03
N ASP A 93 8.23 -0.63 7.27
CA ASP A 93 9.63 -0.40 7.68
C ASP A 93 10.55 0.05 6.52
N GLY A 94 10.14 -0.21 5.27
CA GLY A 94 10.87 0.14 4.06
C GLY A 94 11.97 -0.85 3.66
N ALA A 95 12.09 -1.99 4.34
CA ALA A 95 13.08 -3.01 4.03
C ALA A 95 12.51 -4.03 3.02
N PRO A 96 13.30 -4.45 2.01
CA PRO A 96 12.88 -5.52 1.09
C PRO A 96 12.72 -6.87 1.80
N LYS A 97 13.52 -7.09 2.85
CA LYS A 97 13.46 -8.23 3.76
C LYS A 97 13.67 -7.72 5.19
N PRO A 98 12.59 -7.46 5.94
CA PRO A 98 12.68 -6.90 7.28
C PRO A 98 13.31 -7.90 8.24
N GLN A 99 13.98 -7.37 9.26
CA GLN A 99 14.72 -8.16 10.23
C GLN A 99 14.68 -7.46 11.59
N LEU A 100 14.22 -8.19 12.61
CA LEU A 100 14.32 -7.73 14.01
C LEU A 100 15.73 -8.02 14.56
N PRO A 101 16.24 -7.19 15.48
CA PRO A 101 17.54 -7.42 16.11
C PRO A 101 17.67 -8.85 16.67
N GLY A 102 18.75 -9.55 16.32
CA GLY A 102 19.00 -10.92 16.80
C GLY A 102 18.13 -12.02 16.15
N LYS A 103 17.27 -11.70 15.17
CA LYS A 103 16.41 -12.68 14.47
C LYS A 103 16.83 -12.81 13.01
N GLU A 104 16.46 -13.91 12.37
CA GLU A 104 16.64 -14.07 10.92
C GLU A 104 15.73 -13.10 10.14
N ALA A 105 16.18 -12.67 8.96
CA ALA A 105 15.36 -11.84 8.08
C ALA A 105 14.10 -12.58 7.58
N MET A 106 13.04 -11.82 7.31
CA MET A 106 11.84 -12.34 6.64
C MET A 106 12.12 -12.62 5.16
N THR A 107 11.23 -13.38 4.53
CA THR A 107 11.33 -13.76 3.11
C THR A 107 10.67 -12.77 2.15
N VAL A 108 9.75 -11.94 2.66
CA VAL A 108 8.97 -10.94 1.92
C VAL A 108 8.99 -9.61 2.70
N ASN A 109 8.76 -8.48 2.02
CA ASN A 109 8.73 -7.19 2.69
C ASN A 109 7.50 -7.04 3.59
N THR A 110 7.55 -6.11 4.53
CA THR A 110 6.38 -5.75 5.35
C THR A 110 5.33 -5.04 4.48
N PRO A 111 4.09 -5.54 4.36
CA PRO A 111 3.00 -4.79 3.72
C PRO A 111 2.54 -3.66 4.65
N THR A 112 1.88 -2.64 4.09
CA THR A 112 1.34 -1.55 4.94
C THR A 112 0.24 -2.07 5.86
N ILE A 113 0.13 -1.49 7.05
CA ILE A 113 -1.00 -1.72 7.96
C ILE A 113 -2.21 -0.85 7.62
N PHE A 114 -2.06 0.18 6.79
CA PHE A 114 -3.17 1.05 6.44
C PHE A 114 -4.13 0.36 5.47
N ASN A 115 -5.43 0.59 5.68
CA ASN A 115 -6.54 0.07 4.88
C ASN A 115 -6.66 -1.47 4.85
N VAL A 116 -5.92 -2.22 5.67
CA VAL A 116 -5.91 -3.70 5.63
C VAL A 116 -7.26 -4.34 5.94
N GLY A 117 -8.14 -3.63 6.65
CA GLY A 117 -9.52 -4.02 6.90
C GLY A 117 -10.38 -4.14 5.65
N LEU A 118 -9.94 -3.59 4.51
CA LEU A 118 -10.65 -3.60 3.23
C LEU A 118 -10.11 -4.68 2.26
N ASN A 119 -9.01 -5.35 2.61
CA ASN A 119 -8.46 -6.41 1.76
C ASN A 119 -9.37 -7.65 1.74
N TYR A 120 -9.60 -8.21 0.55
CA TYR A 120 -10.33 -9.48 0.38
C TYR A 120 -9.60 -10.68 0.99
N ARG A 121 -8.27 -10.67 0.97
CA ARG A 121 -7.40 -11.70 1.55
C ARG A 121 -6.22 -11.03 2.23
N GLN A 122 -5.68 -11.67 3.26
CA GLN A 122 -4.58 -11.12 4.05
C GLN A 122 -3.27 -11.89 3.80
N HIS A 123 -2.15 -11.21 4.10
CA HIS A 123 -0.77 -11.67 3.85
C HIS A 123 -0.40 -11.74 2.35
N TRP A 124 0.91 -11.79 2.06
CA TRP A 124 1.45 -11.70 0.69
C TRP A 124 0.90 -12.70 -0.32
N ASN A 125 0.59 -13.89 0.14
CA ASN A 125 0.08 -14.98 -0.69
C ASN A 125 -1.44 -15.18 -0.53
N GLY A 126 -2.12 -14.25 0.15
CA GLY A 126 -3.58 -14.30 0.36
C GLY A 126 -4.06 -15.51 1.18
N ARG A 127 -3.19 -16.18 1.94
CA ARG A 127 -3.53 -17.46 2.61
C ARG A 127 -4.55 -17.32 3.74
N PHE A 128 -4.76 -16.12 4.27
CA PHE A 128 -5.72 -15.89 5.35
C PHE A 128 -6.95 -15.16 4.83
N GLU A 129 -8.12 -15.63 5.27
CA GLU A 129 -9.41 -15.05 4.85
C GLU A 129 -9.79 -13.81 5.67
N THR A 130 -9.26 -13.69 6.90
CA THR A 130 -9.61 -12.61 7.83
C THR A 130 -8.37 -12.02 8.51
N LEU A 131 -8.51 -10.81 9.05
CA LEU A 131 -7.46 -10.19 9.87
C LEU A 131 -7.19 -10.99 11.15
N GLU A 132 -8.24 -11.50 11.81
CA GLU A 132 -8.12 -12.33 13.00
C GLU A 132 -7.24 -13.55 12.75
N ALA A 133 -7.42 -14.23 11.61
CA ALA A 133 -6.61 -15.38 11.22
C ALA A 133 -5.18 -14.97 10.85
N GLN A 134 -5.01 -13.80 10.22
CA GLN A 134 -3.69 -13.29 9.83
C GLN A 134 -2.76 -13.12 11.04
N LEU A 135 -3.28 -12.87 12.24
CA LEU A 135 -2.49 -12.72 13.47
C LEU A 135 -1.60 -13.93 13.80
N ASP A 136 -1.89 -15.11 13.24
CA ASP A 136 -0.99 -16.27 13.34
C ASP A 136 0.40 -15.97 12.76
N ALA A 137 0.47 -15.19 11.69
CA ALA A 137 1.71 -14.89 10.99
C ALA A 137 2.71 -14.06 11.81
N PRO A 138 2.32 -13.02 12.56
CA PRO A 138 3.23 -12.34 13.49
C PRO A 138 3.32 -13.02 14.86
N ILE A 139 2.21 -13.46 15.46
CA ILE A 139 2.19 -13.93 16.86
C ILE A 139 3.00 -15.23 17.02
N LEU A 140 2.75 -16.21 16.16
CA LEU A 140 3.37 -17.55 16.25
C LEU A 140 4.77 -17.61 15.64
N ASN A 141 5.19 -16.57 14.94
CA ASN A 141 6.45 -16.61 14.19
C ASN A 141 7.66 -16.36 15.10
N PRO A 142 8.61 -17.30 15.19
CA PRO A 142 9.78 -17.18 16.05
C PRO A 142 10.70 -16.00 15.66
N ARG A 143 10.59 -15.52 14.41
CA ARG A 143 11.34 -14.37 13.92
C ARG A 143 10.65 -13.02 14.18
N VAL A 144 9.42 -13.02 14.71
CA VAL A 144 8.63 -11.82 14.99
C VAL A 144 8.29 -11.75 16.48
N MET A 145 7.10 -12.23 16.90
CA MET A 145 6.67 -12.16 18.29
C MET A 145 7.07 -13.40 19.11
N ASN A 146 7.24 -14.55 18.46
CA ASN A 146 7.65 -15.82 19.08
C ASN A 146 6.75 -16.24 20.27
N MET A 147 5.45 -16.01 20.19
CA MET A 147 4.49 -16.34 21.25
C MET A 147 3.57 -17.49 20.82
N THR A 148 2.92 -18.12 21.79
CA THR A 148 1.73 -18.94 21.56
C THR A 148 0.50 -18.23 22.13
N TYR A 149 -0.71 -18.55 21.64
CA TYR A 149 -1.94 -17.95 22.19
C TYR A 149 -2.16 -18.23 23.69
N PRO A 150 -1.87 -19.43 24.23
CA PRO A 150 -1.90 -19.65 25.67
C PRO A 150 -0.97 -18.71 26.44
N GLU A 151 0.22 -18.43 25.93
CA GLU A 151 1.15 -17.47 26.56
C GLU A 151 0.64 -16.04 26.47
N VAL A 152 0.05 -15.63 25.33
CA VAL A 152 -0.58 -14.31 25.19
C VAL A 152 -1.71 -14.15 26.20
N VAL A 153 -2.63 -15.12 26.25
CA VAL A 153 -3.77 -15.12 27.19
C VAL A 153 -3.29 -15.08 28.63
N SER A 154 -2.34 -15.95 29.00
CA SER A 154 -1.77 -15.98 30.35
C SER A 154 -1.13 -14.65 30.73
N ARG A 155 -0.33 -14.06 29.84
CA ARG A 155 0.38 -12.81 30.08
C ARG A 155 -0.55 -11.61 30.20
N LEU A 156 -1.56 -11.52 29.34
CA LEU A 156 -2.57 -10.46 29.40
C LEU A 156 -3.46 -10.61 30.64
N SER A 157 -3.83 -11.84 31.02
CA SER A 157 -4.62 -12.10 32.23
C SER A 157 -3.86 -11.77 33.51
N ALA A 158 -2.53 -11.97 33.51
CA ALA A 158 -1.67 -11.63 34.64
C ALA A 158 -1.42 -10.12 34.81
N SER A 159 -1.75 -9.30 33.81
CA SER A 159 -1.71 -7.84 33.91
C SER A 159 -3.04 -7.32 34.46
N PRO A 160 -3.07 -6.71 35.66
CA PRO A 160 -4.31 -6.17 36.22
C PRO A 160 -4.98 -5.14 35.30
N GLU A 161 -4.18 -4.33 34.59
CA GLU A 161 -4.71 -3.35 33.64
C GLU A 161 -5.40 -4.04 32.46
N TYR A 162 -4.74 -5.01 31.82
CA TYR A 162 -5.32 -5.68 30.65
C TYR A 162 -6.51 -6.55 31.03
N ALA A 163 -6.42 -7.32 32.11
CA ALA A 163 -7.53 -8.12 32.61
C ALA A 163 -8.79 -7.26 32.86
N ALA A 164 -8.64 -6.10 33.51
CA ALA A 164 -9.74 -5.18 33.75
C ALA A 164 -10.31 -4.59 32.45
N ARG A 165 -9.46 -4.18 31.49
CA ARG A 165 -9.90 -3.63 30.20
C ARG A 165 -10.62 -4.67 29.34
N PHE A 166 -10.13 -5.91 29.30
CA PHE A 166 -10.81 -7.00 28.60
C PHE A 166 -12.16 -7.32 29.24
N LEU A 167 -12.24 -7.43 30.57
CA LEU A 167 -13.51 -7.68 31.27
C LEU A 167 -14.55 -6.56 31.08
N ALA A 168 -14.10 -5.31 30.86
CA ALA A 168 -14.99 -4.20 30.56
C ALA A 168 -15.63 -4.27 29.16
N ILE A 169 -15.06 -5.04 28.24
CA ILE A 169 -15.52 -5.19 26.85
C ILE A 169 -16.17 -6.56 26.64
N TYR A 170 -15.60 -7.60 27.23
CA TYR A 170 -15.96 -9.01 27.03
C TYR A 170 -16.28 -9.68 28.37
N PRO A 171 -17.48 -10.29 28.53
CA PRO A 171 -17.87 -10.95 29.79
C PRO A 171 -16.94 -12.09 30.24
N ASP A 172 -16.31 -12.78 29.28
CA ASP A 172 -15.34 -13.87 29.50
C ASP A 172 -13.89 -13.37 29.57
N GLY A 173 -13.67 -12.05 29.51
CA GLY A 173 -12.37 -11.42 29.73
C GLY A 173 -11.35 -11.77 28.64
N VAL A 174 -10.13 -12.12 29.07
CA VAL A 174 -9.02 -12.41 28.16
C VAL A 174 -9.16 -13.84 27.63
N THR A 175 -9.54 -13.95 26.36
CA THR A 175 -9.50 -15.21 25.60
C THR A 175 -8.75 -15.00 24.29
N GLU A 176 -8.30 -16.07 23.63
CA GLU A 176 -7.68 -15.96 22.31
C GLU A 176 -8.61 -15.25 21.31
N LYS A 177 -9.90 -15.62 21.30
CA LYS A 177 -10.91 -14.99 20.46
C LYS A 177 -10.99 -13.49 20.71
N ASN A 178 -11.13 -13.08 21.98
CA ASN A 178 -11.28 -11.67 22.33
C ASN A 178 -10.01 -10.87 22.02
N PHE A 179 -8.83 -11.47 22.23
CA PHE A 179 -7.56 -10.87 21.83
C PHE A 179 -7.51 -10.61 20.31
N ARG A 180 -7.79 -11.63 19.49
CA ARG A 180 -7.76 -11.50 18.03
C ARG A 180 -8.75 -10.45 17.54
N GLU A 181 -9.98 -10.51 18.06
CA GLU A 181 -11.05 -9.58 17.70
C GLU A 181 -10.69 -8.13 18.08
N THR A 182 -10.12 -7.91 19.26
CA THR A 182 -9.68 -6.59 19.72
C THR A 182 -8.60 -6.00 18.81
N LEU A 183 -7.58 -6.80 18.48
CA LEU A 183 -6.47 -6.32 17.66
C LEU A 183 -6.91 -6.08 16.21
N ALA A 184 -7.72 -6.98 15.65
CA ALA A 184 -8.28 -6.82 14.31
C ALA A 184 -9.23 -5.61 14.22
N GLU A 185 -10.03 -5.31 15.25
CA GLU A 185 -10.87 -4.11 15.28
C GLU A 185 -10.04 -2.83 15.18
N TYR A 186 -8.91 -2.78 15.91
CA TYR A 186 -7.99 -1.66 15.79
C TYR A 186 -7.36 -1.58 14.39
N GLU A 187 -6.94 -2.70 13.81
CA GLU A 187 -6.38 -2.71 12.45
C GLU A 187 -7.39 -2.23 11.40
N ARG A 188 -8.68 -2.59 11.54
CA ARG A 188 -9.77 -2.06 10.70
C ARG A 188 -9.92 -0.55 10.80
N SER A 189 -9.65 0.03 11.97
CA SER A 189 -9.75 1.47 12.19
C SER A 189 -8.69 2.28 11.43
N LEU A 190 -7.61 1.65 10.98
CA LEU A 190 -6.45 2.30 10.34
C LEU A 190 -6.71 2.60 8.85
N ILE A 191 -7.82 3.27 8.55
CA ILE A 191 -8.13 3.75 7.19
C ILE A 191 -7.53 5.14 6.91
N THR A 192 -7.30 5.43 5.64
CA THR A 192 -6.69 6.67 5.15
C THR A 192 -7.58 7.40 4.13
N PRO A 193 -8.83 7.76 4.48
CA PRO A 193 -9.78 8.31 3.53
C PRO A 193 -9.43 9.75 3.12
N ARG A 194 -10.14 10.23 2.09
CA ARG A 194 -10.05 11.61 1.54
C ARG A 194 -8.75 11.89 0.82
N SER A 195 -8.15 10.86 0.22
CA SER A 195 -7.10 11.07 -0.77
C SER A 195 -7.62 11.97 -1.92
N PRO A 196 -6.75 12.69 -2.65
CA PRO A 196 -7.18 13.42 -3.85
C PRO A 196 -7.95 12.51 -4.84
N PHE A 197 -7.56 11.24 -4.94
CA PHE A 197 -8.23 10.27 -5.78
C PHE A 197 -9.60 9.86 -5.22
N ASP A 198 -9.74 9.69 -3.90
CA ASP A 198 -11.04 9.41 -3.26
C ASP A 198 -12.03 10.54 -3.53
N ARG A 199 -11.59 11.79 -3.40
CA ARG A 199 -12.45 12.96 -3.69
C ARG A 199 -12.87 13.00 -5.15
N PHE A 200 -11.96 12.69 -6.07
CA PHE A 200 -12.27 12.56 -7.49
C PHE A 200 -13.34 11.49 -7.75
N LEU A 201 -13.19 10.30 -7.15
CA LEU A 201 -14.18 9.24 -7.24
C LEU A 201 -15.50 9.60 -6.55
N ALA A 202 -15.47 10.46 -5.53
CA ALA A 202 -16.66 11.02 -4.87
C ALA A 202 -17.32 12.19 -5.64
N GLY A 203 -16.82 12.53 -6.83
CA GLY A 203 -17.44 13.51 -7.73
C GLY A 203 -16.85 14.92 -7.70
N ASP A 204 -15.71 15.14 -7.03
CA ASP A 204 -14.93 16.39 -7.13
C ASP A 204 -13.95 16.30 -8.32
N PRO A 205 -14.30 16.78 -9.53
CA PRO A 205 -13.42 16.65 -10.68
C PRO A 205 -12.08 17.33 -10.41
N GLU A 206 -12.04 18.47 -9.72
CA GLU A 206 -10.83 19.27 -9.53
C GLU A 206 -9.87 18.69 -8.48
N ALA A 207 -10.24 17.58 -7.83
CA ALA A 207 -9.39 16.94 -6.83
C ALA A 207 -8.09 16.36 -7.42
N ILE A 208 -8.05 16.08 -8.73
CA ILE A 208 -6.89 15.55 -9.44
C ILE A 208 -6.62 16.33 -10.72
N ASP A 209 -5.36 16.39 -11.12
CA ASP A 209 -4.95 17.04 -12.36
C ASP A 209 -5.14 16.14 -13.60
N ASP A 210 -4.96 16.73 -14.80
CA ASP A 210 -5.07 16.03 -16.08
C ASP A 210 -4.07 14.87 -16.23
N ARG A 211 -2.92 14.93 -15.55
CA ARG A 211 -1.93 13.86 -15.60
C ARG A 211 -2.46 12.64 -14.86
N VAL A 212 -3.03 12.82 -13.66
CA VAL A 212 -3.65 11.74 -12.89
C VAL A 212 -4.85 11.17 -13.63
N ARG A 213 -5.71 12.01 -14.24
CA ARG A 213 -6.84 11.53 -15.06
C ARG A 213 -6.38 10.65 -16.21
N LYS A 214 -5.36 11.07 -16.97
CA LYS A 214 -4.77 10.28 -18.06
C LYS A 214 -4.18 8.98 -17.55
N GLY A 215 -3.46 9.02 -16.43
CA GLY A 215 -2.90 7.82 -15.78
C GLY A 215 -3.97 6.82 -15.37
N TYR A 216 -5.09 7.29 -14.82
CA TYR A 216 -6.21 6.44 -14.45
C TYR A 216 -6.94 5.85 -15.66
N ALA A 217 -7.10 6.63 -16.74
CA ALA A 217 -7.62 6.10 -18.00
C ALA A 217 -6.75 4.94 -18.53
N LEU A 218 -5.42 5.10 -18.50
CA LEU A 218 -4.46 4.06 -18.87
C LEU A 218 -4.53 2.84 -17.95
N PHE A 219 -4.64 3.06 -16.64
CA PHE A 219 -4.78 1.99 -15.64
C PHE A 219 -6.00 1.11 -15.94
N LYS A 220 -7.12 1.72 -16.30
CA LYS A 220 -8.33 1.00 -16.72
C LYS A 220 -8.13 0.31 -18.07
N SER A 221 -7.64 1.01 -19.09
CA SER A 221 -7.53 0.46 -20.45
C SER A 221 -6.49 -0.65 -20.59
N HIS A 222 -5.44 -0.65 -19.76
CA HIS A 222 -4.45 -1.72 -19.72
C HIS A 222 -4.87 -2.93 -18.87
N GLY A 223 -6.08 -2.92 -18.33
CA GLY A 223 -6.62 -4.04 -17.57
C GLY A 223 -6.04 -4.19 -16.17
N CYS A 224 -5.32 -3.21 -15.63
CA CYS A 224 -4.81 -3.23 -14.25
C CYS A 224 -5.94 -3.43 -13.23
N ILE A 225 -7.12 -2.90 -13.57
CA ILE A 225 -8.35 -3.01 -12.81
C ILE A 225 -8.88 -4.44 -12.65
N SER A 226 -8.45 -5.39 -13.49
CA SER A 226 -8.86 -6.79 -13.35
C SER A 226 -8.37 -7.44 -12.05
N CYS A 227 -7.31 -6.88 -11.45
CA CYS A 227 -6.74 -7.35 -10.19
C CYS A 227 -6.68 -6.28 -9.10
N HIS A 228 -6.58 -4.99 -9.49
CA HIS A 228 -6.47 -3.85 -8.57
C HIS A 228 -7.73 -3.00 -8.62
N GLN A 229 -8.80 -3.51 -8.01
CA GLN A 229 -10.14 -2.91 -7.97
C GLN A 229 -10.74 -3.02 -6.56
N GLY A 230 -11.90 -2.42 -6.35
CA GLY A 230 -12.63 -2.45 -5.09
C GLY A 230 -12.62 -1.10 -4.40
N VAL A 231 -12.54 -1.13 -3.07
CA VAL A 231 -12.62 0.03 -2.16
C VAL A 231 -11.22 0.38 -1.64
#